data_AF-A0AAW4HIF0-F1
#
_entry.id   AF-A0AAW4HIF0-F1
#
_cell.length_a   1.000
_cell.length_b   1.000
_cell.length_c   1.000
_cell.angle_alpha   90.00
_cell.angle_beta   90.00
_cell.angle_gamma   90.00
#
_symmetry.space_group_name_H-M   'P 1'
#
loop_
_entity.id
_entity.type
_entity.pdbx_description
1 polymer ?
#
loop_
_entity_poly.entity_id
_entity_poly.type
_entity_poly.pdbx_seq_one_letter_code
_entity_poly.pdbx_strand_id
1 'polypeptide(L)'
;MCGLNSRQRIKLSNVLMEIFNSGDWKELFALTDTEIFMQHHSRFIQDVNWGNETLKQGCIEAVKYILDSDEDNLKEIWEMSGVQAALRRKEGELYNAIEAFVDGIEVVASPSVSNANQTVFKALEDAEVLLTTQGASSAYDRAHTALHGFLKQVCDNKGISYSSGDAITALLPKVNAYIKQQPDVGRNDKVFTMLRSAGAMLDTINYLRNHHSLSHANQVLLTDADAQFAINLTRSIMSYIDELVG
;
A
#
# COMPACT_ATOMS: atom_id res chain seq x y z
N MET A 1 -1.92 8.62 9.39
CA MET A 1 -0.80 9.45 8.90
C MET A 1 0.23 8.51 8.33
N CYS A 2 0.46 8.55 7.01
CA CYS A 2 1.33 7.60 6.33
C CYS A 2 2.48 8.37 5.68
N GLY A 3 3.48 8.77 6.48
CA GLY A 3 4.77 9.23 5.99
C GLY A 3 5.59 8.08 5.40
N LEU A 4 6.67 8.40 4.67
CA LEU A 4 7.57 7.39 4.11
C LEU A 4 8.16 6.49 5.20
N ASN A 5 8.14 5.17 4.98
CA ASN A 5 8.78 4.22 5.89
C ASN A 5 10.31 4.30 5.80
N SER A 6 11.02 3.68 6.75
CA SER A 6 12.48 3.75 6.84
C SER A 6 13.20 3.30 5.56
N ARG A 7 12.67 2.29 4.86
CA ARG A 7 13.26 1.80 3.59
C ARG A 7 13.08 2.84 2.47
N GLN A 8 11.91 3.45 2.38
CA GLN A 8 11.61 4.51 1.42
C GLN A 8 12.45 5.77 1.67
N ARG A 9 12.63 6.17 2.94
CA ARG A 9 13.51 7.29 3.31
C ARG A 9 14.97 7.04 2.91
N ILE A 10 15.48 5.83 3.09
CA ILE A 10 16.85 5.47 2.64
C ILE A 10 16.96 5.53 1.11
N LYS A 11 15.96 5.02 0.38
CA LYS A 11 15.94 5.10 -1.09
C LYS A 11 15.92 6.56 -1.57
N LEU A 12 15.07 7.39 -0.97
CA LEU A 12 15.03 8.83 -1.24
C LEU A 12 16.40 9.47 -0.99
N SER A 13 17.03 9.17 0.15
CA SER A 13 18.36 9.67 0.51
C SER A 13 19.43 9.33 -0.53
N ASN A 14 19.42 8.11 -1.07
CA ASN A 14 20.36 7.71 -2.12
C ASN A 14 20.10 8.46 -3.43
N VAL A 15 18.83 8.66 -3.80
CA VAL A 15 18.48 9.43 -5.01
C VAL A 15 18.95 10.88 -4.87
N LEU A 16 18.68 11.53 -3.74
CA LEU A 16 19.12 12.90 -3.47
C LEU A 16 20.64 13.00 -3.45
N MET A 17 21.34 12.05 -2.80
CA MET A 17 22.81 12.00 -2.78
C MET A 17 23.43 12.02 -4.19
N GLU A 18 22.78 11.40 -5.17
CA GLU A 18 23.31 11.32 -6.53
C GLU A 18 23.01 12.54 -7.41
N ILE A 19 22.01 13.37 -7.03
CA ILE A 19 21.55 14.49 -7.87
C ILE A 19 21.77 15.86 -7.22
N PHE A 20 21.87 15.93 -5.89
CA PHE A 20 22.05 17.19 -5.18
C PHE A 20 23.53 17.55 -5.03
N ASN A 21 23.83 18.79 -5.37
CA ASN A 21 25.07 19.46 -5.01
C ASN A 21 24.90 20.20 -3.66
N SER A 22 25.97 20.84 -3.17
CA SER A 22 25.94 21.55 -1.89
C SER A 22 25.02 22.77 -1.85
N GLY A 23 24.72 23.37 -3.00
CA GLY A 23 23.71 24.41 -3.16
C GLY A 23 22.30 23.86 -2.95
N ASP A 24 21.97 22.76 -3.65
CA ASP A 24 20.64 22.13 -3.56
C ASP A 24 20.33 21.67 -2.12
N TRP A 25 21.32 21.12 -1.40
CA TRP A 25 21.15 20.77 0.01
C TRP A 25 20.89 22.00 0.90
N LYS A 26 21.60 23.10 0.69
CA LYS A 26 21.37 24.34 1.45
C LYS A 26 20.02 24.95 1.16
N GLU A 27 19.60 24.93 -0.09
CA GLU A 27 18.26 25.36 -0.52
C GLU A 27 17.20 24.51 0.18
N LEU A 28 17.32 23.18 0.15
CA LEU A 28 16.38 22.30 0.82
C LEU A 28 16.31 22.55 2.34
N PHE A 29 17.45 22.71 3.03
CA PHE A 29 17.44 23.01 4.46
C PHE A 29 16.77 24.35 4.77
N ALA A 30 16.90 25.36 3.89
CA ALA A 30 16.25 26.66 4.06
C ALA A 30 14.74 26.60 3.76
N LEU A 31 14.31 25.83 2.76
CA LEU A 31 12.89 25.65 2.44
C LEU A 31 12.12 24.90 3.53
N THR A 32 12.82 24.07 4.31
CA THR A 32 12.23 23.19 5.32
C THR A 32 12.50 23.66 6.76
N ASP A 33 13.03 24.88 6.96
CA ASP A 33 13.39 25.46 8.26
C ASP A 33 14.28 24.52 9.12
N THR A 34 15.18 23.77 8.47
CA THR A 34 16.00 22.73 9.10
C THR A 34 17.50 23.00 9.07
N GLU A 35 17.92 24.27 8.93
CA GLU A 35 19.34 24.66 8.83
C GLU A 35 20.15 24.35 10.10
N ILE A 36 19.46 24.15 11.23
CA ILE A 36 20.06 23.67 12.49
C ILE A 36 20.82 22.35 12.27
N PHE A 37 20.37 21.50 11.34
CA PHE A 37 21.09 20.27 10.97
C PHE A 37 22.56 20.54 10.62
N MET A 38 22.82 21.58 9.82
CA MET A 38 24.17 21.92 9.36
C MET A 38 25.07 22.44 10.50
N GLN A 39 24.49 22.99 11.57
CA GLN A 39 25.25 23.43 12.74
C GLN A 39 25.81 22.23 13.51
N HIS A 40 25.05 21.13 13.58
CA HIS A 40 25.47 19.89 14.22
C HIS A 40 26.28 18.97 13.31
N HIS A 41 26.16 19.12 11.99
CA HIS A 41 26.86 18.31 10.99
C HIS A 41 27.76 19.18 10.11
N SER A 42 28.74 19.85 10.73
CA SER A 42 29.59 20.86 10.07
C SER A 42 30.40 20.34 8.87
N ARG A 43 30.57 19.01 8.75
CA ARG A 43 31.26 18.36 7.63
C ARG A 43 30.33 17.93 6.49
N PHE A 44 29.01 17.93 6.68
CA PHE A 44 28.08 17.40 5.69
C PHE A 44 28.24 18.04 4.30
N ILE A 45 28.32 19.37 4.25
CA ILE A 45 28.53 20.11 3.00
C ILE A 45 29.90 19.80 2.36
N GLN A 46 30.93 19.53 3.16
CA GLN A 46 32.23 19.09 2.63
C GLN A 46 32.14 17.69 2.05
N ASP A 47 31.42 16.79 2.71
CA ASP A 47 31.19 15.43 2.26
C ASP A 47 30.40 15.41 0.94
N VAL A 48 29.41 16.29 0.78
CA VAL A 48 28.66 16.47 -0.48
C VAL A 48 29.59 16.93 -1.60
N ASN A 49 30.48 17.89 -1.33
CA ASN A 49 31.39 18.43 -2.34
C ASN A 49 32.46 17.43 -2.79
N TRP A 50 32.89 16.53 -1.90
CA TRP A 50 34.04 15.65 -2.14
C TRP A 50 33.68 14.17 -2.29
N GLY A 51 32.42 13.79 -2.10
CA GLY A 51 31.97 12.41 -2.23
C GLY A 51 32.61 11.49 -1.18
N ASN A 52 32.79 11.99 0.05
CA ASN A 52 33.46 11.25 1.12
C ASN A 52 32.69 9.98 1.50
N GLU A 53 33.37 9.00 2.10
CA GLU A 53 32.78 7.72 2.53
C GLU A 53 31.57 7.89 3.47
N THR A 54 31.57 8.97 4.27
CA THR A 54 30.50 9.34 5.21
C THR A 54 29.28 9.97 4.55
N LEU A 55 29.37 10.39 3.28
CA LEU A 55 28.31 11.13 2.58
C LEU A 55 26.98 10.39 2.62
N LYS A 56 27.00 9.09 2.36
CA LYS A 56 25.78 8.26 2.36
C LYS A 56 25.05 8.32 3.70
N GLN A 57 25.79 8.17 4.79
CA GLN A 57 25.23 8.24 6.14
C GLN A 57 24.70 9.66 6.44
N GLY A 58 25.44 10.69 6.04
CA GLY A 58 25.01 12.08 6.18
C GLY A 58 23.71 12.39 5.43
N CYS A 59 23.54 11.90 4.20
CA CYS A 59 22.30 12.08 3.43
C CYS A 59 21.10 11.39 4.09
N ILE A 60 21.32 10.20 4.67
CA ILE A 60 20.26 9.48 5.41
C ILE A 60 19.86 10.26 6.66
N GLU A 61 20.82 10.80 7.40
CA GLU A 61 20.56 11.62 8.59
C GLU A 61 19.86 12.93 8.23
N ALA A 62 20.25 13.57 7.13
CA ALA A 62 19.63 14.79 6.64
C ALA A 62 18.15 14.58 6.25
N VAL A 63 17.86 13.58 5.40
CA VAL A 63 16.47 13.26 5.00
C VAL A 63 15.64 12.86 6.21
N LYS A 64 16.22 12.08 7.13
CA LYS A 64 15.54 11.72 8.37
C LYS A 64 15.20 12.96 9.20
N TYR A 65 16.16 13.85 9.41
CA TYR A 65 15.96 15.07 10.20
C TYR A 65 14.88 15.98 9.60
N ILE A 66 14.90 16.16 8.28
CA ILE A 66 13.91 16.96 7.54
C ILE A 66 12.50 16.38 7.72
N LEU A 67 12.34 15.07 7.47
CA LEU A 67 11.02 14.42 7.52
C LEU A 67 10.53 14.11 8.95
N ASP A 68 11.41 14.06 9.94
CA ASP A 68 11.04 13.95 11.37
C ASP A 68 10.64 15.31 11.95
N SER A 69 11.09 16.42 11.35
CA SER A 69 10.72 17.78 11.78
C SER A 69 9.31 18.15 11.31
N ASP A 70 8.99 17.86 10.05
CA ASP A 70 7.65 17.96 9.49
C ASP A 70 7.51 16.95 8.33
N GLU A 71 6.46 16.13 8.34
CA GLU A 71 6.19 15.19 7.24
C GLU A 71 5.82 15.93 5.94
N ASP A 72 5.27 17.14 6.03
CA ASP A 72 4.95 17.98 4.86
C ASP A 72 6.19 18.48 4.11
N ASN A 73 7.38 18.44 4.73
CA ASN A 73 8.66 18.73 4.06
C ASN A 73 8.95 17.80 2.88
N LEU A 74 8.24 16.66 2.77
CA LEU A 74 8.30 15.80 1.61
C LEU A 74 7.85 16.52 0.32
N LYS A 75 6.94 17.49 0.42
CA LYS A 75 6.51 18.34 -0.71
C LYS A 75 7.65 19.22 -1.20
N GLU A 76 8.39 19.84 -0.28
CA GLU A 76 9.57 20.65 -0.62
C GLU A 76 10.61 19.79 -1.34
N ILE A 77 10.89 18.58 -0.84
CA ILE A 77 11.79 17.62 -1.52
C ILE A 77 11.27 17.26 -2.92
N TRP A 78 9.96 17.07 -3.08
CA TRP A 78 9.34 16.69 -4.36
C TRP A 78 9.44 17.79 -5.43
N GLU A 79 9.34 19.06 -5.02
CA GLU A 79 9.43 20.21 -5.92
C GLU A 79 10.86 20.60 -6.29
N MET A 80 11.88 20.06 -5.59
CA MET A 80 13.28 20.30 -5.92
C MET A 80 13.63 19.83 -7.35
N SER A 81 14.42 20.65 -8.04
CA SER A 81 14.79 20.44 -9.43
C SER A 81 15.40 19.05 -9.68
N GLY A 82 14.81 18.31 -10.62
CA GLY A 82 15.30 17.00 -11.03
C GLY A 82 14.92 15.83 -10.11
N VAL A 83 14.31 16.05 -8.95
CA VAL A 83 13.91 14.99 -8.01
C VAL A 83 12.88 14.06 -8.63
N GLN A 84 11.78 14.59 -9.16
CA GLN A 84 10.71 13.80 -9.79
C GLN A 84 11.24 12.94 -10.95
N ALA A 85 12.05 13.53 -11.84
CA ALA A 85 12.65 12.82 -12.97
C ALA A 85 13.64 11.73 -12.52
N ALA A 86 14.41 11.98 -11.46
CA ALA A 86 15.35 11.00 -10.92
C ALA A 86 14.64 9.84 -10.24
N LEU A 87 13.61 10.11 -9.44
CA LEU A 87 12.77 9.10 -8.79
C LEU A 87 12.07 8.22 -9.83
N ARG A 88 11.42 8.84 -10.83
CA ARG A 88 10.72 8.10 -11.89
C ARG A 88 11.63 7.13 -12.65
N ARG A 89 12.89 7.49 -12.84
CA ARG A 89 13.89 6.67 -13.55
C ARG A 89 14.51 5.58 -12.68
N LYS A 90 14.79 5.86 -11.40
CA LYS A 90 15.60 4.98 -10.54
C LYS A 90 14.76 4.15 -9.56
N GLU A 91 13.65 4.69 -9.10
CA GLU A 91 12.83 4.13 -8.00
C GLU A 91 11.34 4.39 -8.28
N GLY A 92 10.79 3.76 -9.33
CA GLY A 92 9.42 4.01 -9.80
C GLY A 92 8.32 3.77 -8.74
N GLU A 93 8.49 2.77 -7.87
CA GLU A 93 7.58 2.54 -6.74
C GLU A 93 7.61 3.70 -5.73
N LEU A 94 8.79 4.27 -5.47
CA LEU A 94 8.96 5.41 -4.57
C LEU A 94 8.40 6.69 -5.19
N TYR A 95 8.58 6.88 -6.50
CA TYR A 95 7.96 7.97 -7.25
C TYR A 95 6.44 7.96 -7.06
N ASN A 96 5.78 6.84 -7.34
CA ASN A 96 4.33 6.73 -7.21
C ASN A 96 3.86 6.97 -5.75
N ALA A 97 4.64 6.51 -4.77
CA ALA A 97 4.31 6.69 -3.37
C ALA A 97 4.41 8.18 -2.93
N ILE A 98 5.42 8.90 -3.40
CA ILE A 98 5.59 10.32 -3.07
C ILE A 98 4.61 11.19 -3.87
N GLU A 99 4.40 10.90 -5.16
CA GLU A 99 3.42 11.59 -6.01
C GLU A 99 2.03 11.56 -5.37
N ALA A 100 1.61 10.38 -4.92
CA ALA A 100 0.32 10.24 -4.28
C ALA A 100 0.25 10.99 -2.92
N PHE A 101 1.33 11.00 -2.14
CA PHE A 101 1.40 11.81 -0.91
C PHE A 101 1.27 13.31 -1.19
N VAL A 102 1.94 13.82 -2.23
CA VAL A 102 2.04 15.26 -2.54
C VAL A 102 0.77 15.79 -3.18
N ASP A 103 0.13 15.05 -4.09
CA ASP A 103 -1.08 15.47 -4.81
C ASP A 103 -2.32 15.64 -3.89
N GLY A 104 -2.18 15.38 -2.59
CA GLY A 104 -3.31 15.38 -1.65
C GLY A 104 -4.35 14.32 -2.01
N ILE A 105 -4.02 13.43 -2.95
CA ILE A 105 -4.68 12.16 -3.11
C ILE A 105 -4.30 11.41 -1.86
N GLU A 106 -5.15 11.46 -0.84
CA GLU A 106 -5.28 10.29 0.02
C GLU A 106 -5.47 9.12 -0.94
N VAL A 107 -4.37 8.42 -1.27
CA VAL A 107 -4.45 6.99 -1.45
C VAL A 107 -5.14 6.61 -0.18
N VAL A 108 -6.43 6.29 -0.26
CA VAL A 108 -7.14 5.57 0.80
C VAL A 108 -6.13 4.53 1.20
N ALA A 109 -5.47 4.75 2.34
CA ALA A 109 -4.18 4.11 2.59
C ALA A 109 -4.39 2.64 2.30
N SER A 110 -3.50 1.99 1.54
CA SER A 110 -3.56 0.52 1.45
C SER A 110 -3.75 0.03 2.87
N PRO A 111 -4.93 -0.51 3.22
CA PRO A 111 -5.41 -0.30 4.58
C PRO A 111 -4.43 -0.93 5.56
N SER A 112 -3.86 -0.13 6.46
CA SER A 112 -2.87 -0.61 7.40
C SER A 112 -3.56 -1.48 8.45
N VAL A 113 -3.21 -2.75 8.42
CA VAL A 113 -3.81 -3.83 9.22
C VAL A 113 -3.41 -3.65 10.69
N SER A 114 -4.36 -3.20 11.52
CA SER A 114 -4.12 -3.03 12.96
C SER A 114 -4.53 -4.25 13.78
N ASN A 115 -5.35 -5.17 13.24
CA ASN A 115 -5.85 -6.31 14.03
C ASN A 115 -5.67 -7.68 13.31
N ALA A 116 -4.96 -8.58 13.99
CA ALA A 116 -4.97 -10.06 13.89
C ALA A 116 -4.71 -10.84 12.57
N ASN A 117 -4.60 -10.26 11.36
CA ASN A 117 -4.59 -11.07 10.11
C ASN A 117 -3.30 -11.04 9.25
N GLN A 118 -2.12 -10.94 9.86
CA GLN A 118 -0.83 -10.88 9.13
C GLN A 118 -0.65 -11.99 8.06
N THR A 119 -1.04 -13.23 8.34
CA THR A 119 -0.88 -14.36 7.41
C THR A 119 -1.75 -14.24 6.16
N VAL A 120 -2.95 -13.66 6.31
CA VAL A 120 -3.93 -13.57 5.21
C VAL A 120 -3.72 -12.31 4.36
N PHE A 121 -3.28 -11.20 4.98
CA PHE A 121 -2.84 -10.03 4.22
C PHE A 121 -1.51 -10.26 3.50
N LYS A 122 -0.61 -11.05 4.09
CA LYS A 122 0.59 -11.55 3.39
C LYS A 122 0.24 -12.37 2.14
N ALA A 123 -0.87 -13.12 2.16
CA ALA A 123 -1.34 -13.82 0.97
C ALA A 123 -1.81 -12.87 -0.15
N LEU A 124 -2.23 -11.64 0.17
CA LEU A 124 -2.52 -10.62 -0.84
C LEU A 124 -1.24 -9.95 -1.40
N GLU A 125 -0.22 -9.76 -0.57
CA GLU A 125 1.11 -9.35 -1.04
C GLU A 125 1.70 -10.44 -1.96
N ASP A 126 1.59 -11.71 -1.58
CA ASP A 126 1.97 -12.85 -2.41
C ASP A 126 1.22 -12.83 -3.76
N ALA A 127 -0.07 -12.46 -3.77
CA ALA A 127 -0.86 -12.35 -5.00
C ALA A 127 -0.29 -11.29 -5.97
N GLU A 128 0.18 -10.16 -5.47
CA GLU A 128 0.84 -9.14 -6.30
C GLU A 128 2.17 -9.63 -6.87
N VAL A 129 2.95 -10.37 -6.09
CA VAL A 129 4.18 -11.01 -6.60
C VAL A 129 3.83 -12.05 -7.67
N LEU A 130 2.78 -12.84 -7.47
CA LEU A 130 2.33 -13.83 -8.44
C LEU A 130 1.86 -13.19 -9.76
N LEU A 131 1.30 -11.98 -9.73
CA LEU A 131 0.90 -11.26 -10.95
C LEU A 131 2.09 -11.07 -11.89
N THR A 132 3.23 -10.68 -11.34
CA THR A 132 4.45 -10.43 -12.12
C THR A 132 5.23 -11.70 -12.47
N THR A 133 5.06 -12.78 -11.71
CA THR A 133 5.91 -14.00 -11.83
C THR A 133 5.20 -15.20 -12.45
N GLN A 134 3.89 -15.32 -12.27
CA GLN A 134 3.07 -16.49 -12.64
C GLN A 134 1.76 -16.11 -13.37
N GLY A 135 1.58 -14.81 -13.66
CA GLY A 135 0.48 -14.27 -14.46
C GLY A 135 -0.84 -14.07 -13.71
N ALA A 136 -1.75 -13.34 -14.37
CA ALA A 136 -3.07 -12.93 -13.86
C ALA A 136 -3.86 -14.04 -13.16
N SER A 137 -3.97 -15.22 -13.75
CA SER A 137 -4.76 -16.33 -13.18
C SER A 137 -4.21 -16.80 -11.83
N SER A 138 -2.89 -16.94 -11.69
CA SER A 138 -2.25 -17.41 -10.46
C SER A 138 -2.37 -16.38 -9.33
N ALA A 139 -2.18 -15.10 -9.67
CA ALA A 139 -2.37 -13.98 -8.76
C ALA A 139 -3.80 -13.92 -8.21
N TYR A 140 -4.75 -14.13 -9.11
CA TYR A 140 -6.17 -14.11 -8.83
C TYR A 140 -6.61 -15.23 -7.89
N ASP A 141 -6.20 -16.47 -8.16
CA ASP A 141 -6.51 -17.63 -7.30
C ASP A 141 -5.97 -17.45 -5.87
N ARG A 142 -4.80 -16.81 -5.75
CA ARG A 142 -4.21 -16.49 -4.46
C ARG A 142 -5.04 -15.46 -3.69
N ALA A 143 -5.49 -14.40 -4.35
CA ALA A 143 -6.36 -13.38 -3.74
C ALA A 143 -7.71 -13.95 -3.29
N HIS A 144 -8.34 -14.78 -4.13
CA HIS A 144 -9.58 -15.46 -3.77
C HIS A 144 -9.38 -16.37 -2.55
N THR A 145 -8.30 -17.16 -2.52
CA THR A 145 -7.98 -18.04 -1.39
C THR A 145 -7.75 -17.26 -0.10
N ALA A 146 -7.07 -16.11 -0.19
CA ALA A 146 -6.86 -15.21 0.94
C ALA A 146 -8.19 -14.71 1.52
N LEU A 147 -9.09 -14.19 0.67
CA LEU A 147 -10.39 -13.71 1.11
C LEU A 147 -11.25 -14.81 1.74
N HIS A 148 -11.23 -16.02 1.17
CA HIS A 148 -11.97 -17.15 1.72
C HIS A 148 -11.46 -17.51 3.12
N GLY A 149 -10.15 -17.58 3.30
CA GLY A 149 -9.51 -17.82 4.59
C GLY A 149 -9.83 -16.72 5.60
N PHE A 150 -9.76 -15.46 5.19
CA PHE A 150 -10.11 -14.31 6.02
C PHE A 150 -11.53 -14.39 6.56
N LEU A 151 -12.53 -14.61 5.70
CA LEU A 151 -13.94 -14.65 6.13
C LEU A 151 -14.22 -15.82 7.08
N LYS A 152 -13.58 -16.98 6.87
CA LYS A 152 -13.67 -18.12 7.80
C LYS A 152 -13.06 -17.76 9.16
N GLN A 153 -11.89 -17.15 9.16
CA GLN A 153 -11.22 -16.72 10.40
C GLN A 153 -12.05 -15.69 11.17
N VAL A 154 -12.66 -14.72 10.48
CA VAL A 154 -13.60 -13.76 11.11
C VAL A 154 -14.76 -14.50 11.75
N CYS A 155 -15.34 -15.47 11.05
CA CYS A 155 -16.41 -16.30 11.62
C CYS A 155 -15.94 -17.06 12.86
N ASP A 156 -14.77 -17.70 12.82
CA ASP A 156 -14.18 -18.41 13.96
C ASP A 156 -13.97 -17.47 15.15
N ASN A 157 -13.34 -16.31 14.93
CA ASN A 157 -13.01 -15.33 15.96
C ASN A 157 -14.25 -14.73 16.64
N LYS A 158 -15.36 -14.59 15.90
CA LYS A 158 -16.61 -14.00 16.40
C LYS A 158 -17.68 -15.02 16.76
N GLY A 159 -17.38 -16.32 16.66
CA GLY A 159 -18.32 -17.40 16.97
C GLY A 159 -19.51 -17.49 16.00
N ILE A 160 -19.34 -17.06 14.75
CA ILE A 160 -20.37 -17.12 13.70
C ILE A 160 -20.39 -18.53 13.10
N SER A 161 -21.53 -19.21 13.10
CA SER A 161 -21.63 -20.57 12.56
C SER A 161 -21.57 -20.63 11.02
N TYR A 162 -20.68 -21.46 10.48
CA TYR A 162 -20.56 -21.74 9.04
C TYR A 162 -20.18 -23.19 8.76
N SER A 163 -20.40 -23.63 7.52
CA SER A 163 -19.96 -24.96 7.06
C SER A 163 -18.57 -24.88 6.44
N SER A 164 -17.74 -25.91 6.60
CA SER A 164 -16.38 -25.93 6.04
C SER A 164 -16.34 -25.73 4.50
N GLY A 165 -17.42 -26.13 3.80
CA GLY A 165 -17.61 -25.95 2.36
C GLY A 165 -18.28 -24.63 1.95
N ASP A 166 -18.64 -23.75 2.88
CA ASP A 166 -19.28 -22.47 2.55
C ASP A 166 -18.35 -21.62 1.67
N ALA A 167 -18.83 -21.18 0.51
CA ALA A 167 -18.14 -20.26 -0.38
C ALA A 167 -18.14 -18.83 0.18
N ILE A 168 -17.35 -17.93 -0.42
CA ILE A 168 -17.31 -16.50 -0.08
C ILE A 168 -18.72 -15.88 -0.05
N THR A 169 -19.57 -16.25 -1.01
CA THR A 169 -20.96 -15.79 -1.12
C THR A 169 -21.88 -16.26 0.01
N ALA A 170 -21.54 -17.37 0.68
CA ALA A 170 -22.26 -17.85 1.87
C ALA A 170 -21.68 -17.25 3.16
N LEU A 171 -20.37 -16.99 3.21
CA LEU A 171 -19.69 -16.43 4.39
C LEU A 171 -19.93 -14.94 4.56
N LEU A 172 -19.79 -14.15 3.49
CA LEU A 172 -19.87 -12.69 3.56
C LEU A 172 -21.21 -12.17 4.10
N PRO A 173 -22.38 -12.71 3.71
CA PRO A 173 -23.65 -12.31 4.32
C PRO A 173 -23.72 -12.56 5.83
N LYS A 174 -23.08 -13.64 6.32
CA LYS A 174 -23.05 -13.97 7.76
C LYS A 174 -22.21 -12.96 8.54
N VAL A 175 -21.04 -12.60 8.00
CA VAL A 175 -20.19 -11.53 8.55
C VAL A 175 -20.93 -10.18 8.55
N ASN A 176 -21.61 -9.84 7.44
CA ASN A 176 -22.41 -8.62 7.36
C ASN A 176 -23.54 -8.58 8.38
N ALA A 177 -24.21 -9.71 8.64
CA ALA A 177 -25.26 -9.79 9.66
C ALA A 177 -24.70 -9.54 11.07
N TYR A 178 -23.51 -10.09 11.38
CA TYR A 178 -22.82 -9.82 12.64
C TYR A 178 -22.47 -8.33 12.81
N ILE A 179 -21.91 -7.69 11.77
CA ILE A 179 -21.56 -6.26 11.80
C ILE A 179 -22.79 -5.38 12.04
N LYS A 180 -23.94 -5.72 11.44
CA LYS A 180 -25.20 -4.97 11.65
C LYS A 180 -25.75 -5.05 13.07
N GLN A 181 -25.35 -6.06 13.84
CA GLN A 181 -25.76 -6.20 15.24
C GLN A 181 -24.87 -5.39 16.19
N GLN A 182 -23.76 -4.83 15.72
CA GLN A 182 -22.89 -3.98 16.52
C GLN A 182 -23.50 -2.58 16.71
N PRO A 183 -23.15 -1.88 17.80
CA PRO A 183 -23.63 -0.52 18.05
C PRO A 183 -23.35 0.41 16.86
N ASP A 184 -24.36 1.18 16.45
CA ASP A 184 -24.20 2.16 15.39
C ASP A 184 -23.42 3.37 15.92
N VAL A 185 -22.21 3.56 15.40
CA VAL A 185 -21.30 4.67 15.73
C VAL A 185 -21.47 5.87 14.79
N GLY A 186 -22.61 5.97 14.10
CA GLY A 186 -22.87 6.99 13.07
C GLY A 186 -22.47 6.54 11.67
N ARG A 187 -22.51 5.22 11.40
CA ARG A 187 -22.15 4.68 10.09
C ARG A 187 -23.26 4.98 9.08
N ASN A 188 -22.88 5.39 7.88
CA ASN A 188 -23.86 5.61 6.82
C ASN A 188 -24.47 4.27 6.35
N ASP A 189 -25.80 4.18 6.36
CA ASP A 189 -26.56 2.99 5.92
C ASP A 189 -26.19 2.50 4.50
N LYS A 190 -25.72 3.40 3.64
CA LYS A 190 -25.27 3.08 2.29
C LYS A 190 -24.04 2.18 2.28
N VAL A 191 -23.24 2.15 3.34
CA VAL A 191 -22.05 1.31 3.40
C VAL A 191 -22.40 -0.18 3.45
N PHE A 192 -23.50 -0.56 4.10
CA PHE A 192 -24.00 -1.94 4.01
C PHE A 192 -24.51 -2.31 2.62
N THR A 193 -24.94 -1.31 1.84
CA THR A 193 -25.24 -1.51 0.42
C THR A 193 -23.97 -1.69 -0.40
N MET A 194 -22.91 -0.94 -0.11
CA MET A 194 -21.59 -1.14 -0.73
C MET A 194 -21.02 -2.53 -0.43
N LEU A 195 -21.07 -2.99 0.83
CA LEU A 195 -20.64 -4.34 1.22
C LEU A 195 -21.41 -5.45 0.50
N ARG A 196 -22.72 -5.25 0.28
CA ARG A 196 -23.54 -6.21 -0.47
C ARG A 196 -23.14 -6.24 -1.94
N SER A 197 -22.93 -5.07 -2.55
CA SER A 197 -22.45 -4.96 -3.94
C SER A 197 -21.06 -5.57 -4.11
N ALA A 198 -20.18 -5.38 -3.13
CA ALA A 198 -18.87 -6.03 -3.08
C ALA A 198 -19.01 -7.56 -3.09
N GLY A 199 -19.97 -8.13 -2.35
CA GLY A 199 -20.29 -9.54 -2.41
C GLY A 199 -20.71 -10.05 -3.80
N ALA A 200 -21.49 -9.27 -4.54
CA ALA A 200 -21.87 -9.61 -5.92
C ALA A 200 -20.68 -9.52 -6.90
N MET A 201 -19.79 -8.55 -6.70
CA MET A 201 -18.54 -8.44 -7.47
C MET A 201 -17.64 -9.64 -7.19
N LEU A 202 -17.53 -10.07 -5.93
CA LEU A 202 -16.79 -11.28 -5.52
C LEU A 202 -17.42 -12.59 -6.05
N ASP A 203 -18.73 -12.62 -6.28
CA ASP A 203 -19.38 -13.78 -6.92
C ASP A 203 -19.11 -13.83 -8.44
N THR A 204 -19.09 -12.66 -9.08
CA THR A 204 -18.65 -12.55 -10.49
C THR A 204 -17.20 -13.01 -10.63
N ILE A 205 -16.40 -12.77 -9.60
CA ILE A 205 -15.05 -13.29 -9.47
C ILE A 205 -15.02 -14.84 -9.41
N ASN A 206 -15.95 -15.49 -8.71
CA ASN A 206 -16.08 -16.96 -8.75
C ASN A 206 -16.43 -17.49 -10.15
N TYR A 207 -17.27 -16.77 -10.89
CA TYR A 207 -17.61 -17.13 -12.27
C TYR A 207 -16.36 -17.15 -13.17
N LEU A 208 -15.52 -16.11 -13.08
CA LEU A 208 -14.28 -16.01 -13.87
C LEU A 208 -13.29 -17.14 -13.54
N ARG A 209 -13.17 -17.53 -12.26
CA ARG A 209 -12.35 -18.68 -11.84
C ARG A 209 -12.85 -20.00 -12.44
N ASN A 210 -14.15 -20.24 -12.37
CA ASN A 210 -14.77 -21.51 -12.75
C ASN A 210 -14.91 -21.68 -14.28
N HIS A 211 -14.89 -20.60 -15.06
CA HIS A 211 -14.94 -20.65 -16.52
C HIS A 211 -13.56 -20.61 -17.18
N HIS A 212 -12.49 -20.35 -16.41
CA HIS A 212 -11.11 -20.49 -16.87
C HIS A 212 -10.67 -21.96 -16.99
N SER A 213 -11.28 -22.86 -16.22
CA SER A 213 -10.90 -24.27 -16.14
C SER A 213 -11.51 -25.16 -17.23
N LEU A 214 -12.42 -24.66 -18.08
CA LEU A 214 -13.27 -25.52 -18.93
C LEU A 214 -13.43 -25.18 -20.43
N SER A 215 -12.84 -24.11 -21.00
CA SER A 215 -13.03 -23.89 -22.44
C SER A 215 -11.87 -23.16 -23.15
N HIS A 216 -11.17 -23.94 -23.98
CA HIS A 216 -10.27 -23.55 -25.08
C HIS A 216 -9.01 -22.75 -24.74
N ALA A 217 -7.86 -23.38 -24.97
CA ALA A 217 -6.49 -22.93 -24.71
C ALA A 217 -6.01 -21.66 -25.47
N ASN A 218 -6.90 -20.86 -26.06
CA ASN A 218 -6.53 -19.73 -26.94
C ASN A 218 -7.23 -18.40 -26.61
N GLN A 219 -7.74 -18.19 -25.40
CA GLN A 219 -8.16 -16.86 -24.96
C GLN A 219 -7.57 -16.57 -23.58
N VAL A 220 -6.77 -15.50 -23.50
CA VAL A 220 -6.38 -14.87 -22.22
C VAL A 220 -7.67 -14.35 -21.59
N LEU A 221 -8.29 -15.18 -20.74
CA LEU A 221 -9.59 -14.91 -20.11
C LEU A 221 -9.53 -13.85 -19.01
N LEU A 222 -8.32 -13.50 -18.55
CA LEU A 222 -8.08 -12.45 -17.55
C LEU A 222 -6.80 -11.71 -17.91
N THR A 223 -6.87 -10.39 -18.05
CA THR A 223 -5.69 -9.56 -18.24
C THR A 223 -5.03 -9.26 -16.89
N ASP A 224 -3.77 -8.81 -16.90
CA ASP A 224 -3.10 -8.40 -15.67
C ASP A 224 -3.84 -7.23 -14.98
N ALA A 225 -4.47 -6.35 -15.78
CA ALA A 225 -5.29 -5.25 -15.26
C ALA A 225 -6.54 -5.77 -14.53
N ASP A 226 -7.21 -6.79 -15.07
CA ASP A 226 -8.39 -7.41 -14.43
C ASP A 226 -8.01 -8.10 -13.11
N ALA A 227 -6.86 -8.78 -13.09
CA ALA A 227 -6.35 -9.44 -11.89
C ALA A 227 -5.97 -8.40 -10.82
N GLN A 228 -5.28 -7.33 -11.22
CA GLN A 228 -4.92 -6.25 -10.30
C GLN A 228 -6.17 -5.56 -9.71
N PHE A 229 -7.20 -5.33 -10.53
CA PHE A 229 -8.48 -4.80 -10.07
C PHE A 229 -9.11 -5.70 -9.01
N ALA A 230 -9.18 -7.01 -9.25
CA ALA A 230 -9.74 -7.98 -8.32
C ALA A 230 -8.94 -8.08 -7.01
N ILE A 231 -7.60 -8.04 -7.07
CA ILE A 231 -6.72 -8.02 -5.90
C ILE A 231 -6.98 -6.80 -5.04
N ASN A 232 -7.03 -5.60 -5.66
CA ASN A 232 -7.26 -4.35 -4.96
C ASN A 232 -8.67 -4.27 -4.34
N LEU A 233 -9.68 -4.77 -5.04
CA LEU A 233 -11.04 -4.88 -4.52
C LEU A 233 -11.08 -5.80 -3.30
N THR A 234 -10.44 -6.96 -3.40
CA THR A 234 -10.35 -7.95 -2.31
C THR A 234 -9.68 -7.36 -1.07
N ARG A 235 -8.54 -6.67 -1.26
CA ARG A 235 -7.83 -5.97 -0.19
C ARG A 235 -8.74 -4.96 0.50
N SER A 236 -9.40 -4.11 -0.26
CA SER A 236 -10.29 -3.07 0.27
C SER A 236 -11.42 -3.65 1.11
N ILE A 237 -12.03 -4.76 0.66
CA ILE A 237 -13.11 -5.44 1.39
C ILE A 237 -12.59 -6.04 2.70
N MET A 238 -11.48 -6.78 2.64
CA MET A 238 -10.90 -7.45 3.80
C MET A 238 -10.56 -6.45 4.89
N SER A 239 -9.87 -5.38 4.53
CA SER A 239 -9.45 -4.39 5.49
C SER A 239 -10.58 -3.61 6.12
N TYR A 240 -11.59 -3.25 5.32
CA TYR A 240 -12.77 -2.60 5.88
C TYR A 240 -13.47 -3.53 6.87
N ILE A 241 -13.66 -4.81 6.54
CA ILE A 241 -14.24 -5.79 7.47
C ILE A 241 -13.37 -5.92 8.72
N ASP A 242 -12.04 -6.02 8.56
CA ASP A 242 -11.08 -6.15 9.66
C ASP A 242 -11.14 -4.95 10.62
N GLU A 243 -11.29 -3.73 10.12
CA GLU A 243 -11.50 -2.55 10.96
C GLU A 243 -12.81 -2.64 11.76
N LEU A 244 -13.85 -3.24 11.20
CA LEU A 244 -15.15 -3.34 11.86
C LEU A 244 -15.27 -4.48 12.87
N VAL A 245 -14.49 -5.54 12.67
CA VAL A 245 -14.54 -6.75 13.50
C VAL A 245 -13.25 -6.98 14.29
N GLY A 246 -12.20 -6.19 14.06
CA GLY A 246 -10.92 -6.27 14.77
C GLY A 246 -11.03 -5.98 16.26
#